data_AF-A0A8C2MHD3-F1
#
_entry.id   AF-A0A8C2MHD3-F1
#
_cell.length_a   1.000
_cell.length_b   1.000
_cell.length_c   1.000
_cell.angle_alpha   90.00
_cell.angle_beta   90.00
_cell.angle_gamma   90.00
#
_symmetry.space_group_name_H-M   'P 1'
#
loop_
_entity.id
_entity.type
_entity.pdbx_description
1 polymer ?
#
loop_
_entity_poly.entity_id
_entity_poly.type
_entity_poly.pdbx_seq_one_letter_code
_entity_poly.pdbx_strand_id
1 'polypeptide(L)'
;MWTADEIAQLCYAHYSVKLPKQGKPEPNREWTLLAAVVKIQSPANQVCDATDKEVPVTKEVVSMGTGTKCIGQSKMRKSVCIYICSLATLRYLLHQLHLAAVLKEDSVFVPGTQRGLWKLRPDLSFVFFSSHTPCGDASIIPMLEFEEQPCCPVIRNWAINSPVEKSNNLEDSKNKRDCEDPGSSVAKKMRLGTPAMTLSNSIAHHETQESGSIKPDVSSSNLTKEELDTANGIAPGSFKVVDVYRTGAKCVPGETGDLRKPGAAYHQVGLLRVKPGRGDRTCSMSCSDKMARWNVLGCQGALLMHFLEEPIYLSAVVIGKCPYSQEAMRRALTGR
;
A
#
# COMPACT_ATOMS: atom_id res chain seq x y z
N MET A 1 -14.40 6.16 -26.79
CA MET A 1 -14.23 5.68 -25.39
C MET A 1 -12.75 5.84 -24.92
N TRP A 2 -12.33 5.36 -23.73
CA TRP A 2 -10.91 5.20 -23.35
C TRP A 2 -10.62 3.82 -22.74
N THR A 3 -9.38 3.29 -22.89
CA THR A 3 -8.97 1.97 -22.38
C THR A 3 -7.86 2.02 -21.33
N ALA A 4 -7.70 0.96 -20.54
CA ALA A 4 -6.64 0.83 -19.55
C ALA A 4 -5.23 0.94 -20.17
N ASP A 5 -5.02 0.35 -21.35
CA ASP A 5 -3.73 0.39 -22.05
C ASP A 5 -3.37 1.79 -22.53
N GLU A 6 -4.34 2.58 -23.02
CA GLU A 6 -4.10 3.96 -23.40
C GLU A 6 -3.69 4.84 -22.21
N ILE A 7 -4.34 4.65 -21.05
CA ILE A 7 -3.99 5.35 -19.80
C ILE A 7 -2.58 4.97 -19.36
N ALA A 8 -2.25 3.68 -19.36
CA ALA A 8 -0.92 3.20 -19.01
C ALA A 8 0.14 3.75 -19.97
N GLN A 9 -0.09 3.65 -21.28
CA GLN A 9 0.82 4.16 -22.31
C GLN A 9 1.04 5.67 -22.18
N LEU A 10 -0.02 6.45 -21.94
CA LEU A 10 0.06 7.90 -21.70
C LEU A 10 0.93 8.20 -20.47
N CYS A 11 0.75 7.48 -19.36
CA CYS A 11 1.56 7.67 -18.16
C CYS A 11 3.04 7.27 -18.37
N TYR A 12 3.32 6.17 -19.06
CA TYR A 12 4.70 5.77 -19.37
C TYR A 12 5.37 6.74 -20.36
N ALA A 13 4.66 7.19 -21.40
CA ALA A 13 5.17 8.18 -22.35
C ALA A 13 5.46 9.53 -21.66
N HIS A 14 4.54 10.00 -20.80
CA HIS A 14 4.76 11.21 -20.01
C HIS A 14 5.98 11.09 -19.09
N TYR A 15 6.14 9.96 -18.40
CA TYR A 15 7.35 9.70 -17.59
C TYR A 15 8.63 9.78 -18.43
N SER A 16 8.69 9.09 -19.58
CA SER A 16 9.90 8.98 -20.39
C SER A 16 10.26 10.25 -21.18
N VAL A 17 9.28 11.09 -21.53
CA VAL A 17 9.47 12.24 -22.43
C VAL A 17 9.40 13.60 -21.72
N LYS A 18 8.52 13.76 -20.71
CA LYS A 18 8.24 15.07 -20.09
C LYS A 18 9.02 15.32 -18.79
N LEU A 19 9.51 14.28 -18.11
CA LEU A 19 10.24 14.45 -16.86
C LEU A 19 11.76 14.52 -17.06
N PRO A 20 12.49 15.31 -16.24
CA PRO A 20 13.95 15.29 -16.23
C PRO A 20 14.50 13.91 -15.88
N LYS A 21 15.56 13.49 -16.57
CA LYS A 21 16.30 12.22 -16.34
C LYS A 21 17.09 12.16 -15.01
N GLN A 22 16.67 12.94 -14.02
CA GLN A 22 17.21 12.99 -12.66
C GLN A 22 16.34 12.18 -11.68
N GLY A 23 15.17 11.71 -12.12
CA GLY A 23 14.25 10.88 -11.34
C GLY A 23 14.47 9.37 -11.56
N LYS A 24 13.89 8.57 -10.65
CA LYS A 24 13.84 7.11 -10.73
C LYS A 24 12.51 6.65 -11.34
N PRO A 25 12.44 5.50 -12.06
CA PRO A 25 13.49 4.49 -12.22
C PRO A 25 14.69 4.91 -13.08
N GLU A 26 15.87 4.47 -12.66
CA GLU A 26 17.11 4.54 -13.44
C GLU A 26 17.41 3.16 -14.04
N PRO A 27 17.59 3.04 -15.39
CA PRO A 27 17.93 1.77 -16.03
C PRO A 27 19.16 1.11 -15.41
N ASN A 28 19.09 -0.21 -15.21
CA ASN A 28 20.16 -1.05 -14.65
C ASN A 28 20.66 -0.65 -13.25
N ARG A 29 19.97 0.25 -12.52
CA ARG A 29 20.41 0.73 -11.21
C ARG A 29 19.35 0.62 -10.11
N GLU A 30 18.19 1.27 -10.29
CA GLU A 30 17.12 1.22 -9.28
C GLU A 30 15.75 1.40 -9.95
N TRP A 31 14.97 0.32 -10.00
CA TRP A 31 13.57 0.38 -10.38
C TRP A 31 12.72 0.88 -9.21
N THR A 32 11.69 1.67 -9.51
CA THR A 32 10.70 2.14 -8.53
C THR A 32 9.33 2.16 -9.17
N LEU A 33 8.30 2.04 -8.34
CA LEU A 33 6.92 2.18 -8.77
C LEU A 33 6.61 3.61 -9.22
N LEU A 34 5.82 3.70 -10.28
CA LEU A 34 5.25 4.91 -10.85
C LEU A 34 3.76 4.97 -10.51
N ALA A 35 3.25 6.14 -10.18
CA ALA A 35 1.83 6.42 -10.07
C ALA A 35 1.51 7.80 -10.66
N ALA A 36 0.29 7.96 -11.17
CA ALA A 36 -0.16 9.20 -11.80
C ALA A 36 -1.67 9.40 -11.64
N VAL A 37 -2.12 10.63 -11.79
CA VAL A 37 -3.54 10.97 -12.01
C VAL A 37 -3.69 11.56 -13.41
N VAL A 38 -4.66 11.05 -14.15
CA VAL A 38 -5.02 11.48 -15.49
C VAL A 38 -6.37 12.18 -15.43
N LYS A 39 -6.44 13.42 -15.92
CA LYS A 39 -7.70 14.11 -16.22
C LYS A 39 -8.23 13.55 -17.54
N ILE A 40 -9.49 13.15 -17.52
CA ILE A 40 -10.25 12.71 -18.69
C ILE A 40 -11.30 13.79 -18.95
N GLN A 41 -11.37 14.28 -20.17
CA GLN A 41 -12.44 15.19 -20.61
C GLN A 41 -13.26 14.51 -21.69
N SER A 42 -14.53 14.27 -21.38
CA SER A 42 -15.51 13.83 -22.37
C SER A 42 -16.01 15.05 -23.14
N PRO A 43 -16.29 14.94 -24.44
CA PRO A 43 -17.01 15.99 -25.14
C PRO A 43 -18.39 16.17 -24.49
N ALA A 44 -18.74 17.41 -24.15
CA ALA A 44 -20.11 17.72 -23.73
C ALA A 44 -21.07 17.36 -24.86
N ASN A 45 -22.24 16.78 -24.53
CA ASN A 45 -23.25 16.37 -25.51
C ASN A 45 -23.64 17.53 -26.43
N GLN A 46 -23.02 17.63 -27.60
CA GLN A 46 -23.54 18.45 -28.69
C GLN A 46 -24.80 17.78 -29.20
N VAL A 47 -25.93 18.45 -28.96
CA VAL A 47 -27.18 18.14 -29.63
C VAL A 47 -27.01 18.47 -31.13
N CYS A 48 -27.75 17.73 -31.95
CA CYS A 48 -27.95 17.78 -33.40
C CYS A 48 -26.85 17.26 -34.37
N ASP A 49 -27.35 16.38 -35.25
CA ASP A 49 -26.97 16.03 -36.62
C ASP A 49 -25.62 15.36 -36.96
N ALA A 50 -25.72 14.03 -37.02
CA ALA A 50 -25.32 13.22 -38.19
C ALA A 50 -23.89 13.42 -38.75
N THR A 51 -22.89 12.89 -38.06
CA THR A 51 -21.94 11.94 -38.68
C THR A 51 -21.45 10.92 -37.66
N ASP A 52 -21.18 9.69 -38.11
CA ASP A 52 -20.79 8.54 -37.29
C ASP A 52 -19.30 8.59 -36.88
N LYS A 53 -18.89 9.71 -36.27
CA LYS A 53 -17.52 9.97 -35.82
C LYS A 53 -17.49 10.02 -34.30
N GLU A 54 -16.90 9.01 -33.66
CA GLU A 54 -16.57 9.06 -32.24
C GLU A 54 -15.77 10.33 -31.93
N VAL A 55 -16.37 11.25 -31.16
CA VAL A 55 -15.69 12.48 -30.74
C VAL A 55 -14.62 12.10 -29.70
N PRO A 56 -13.33 12.44 -29.92
CA PRO A 56 -12.25 11.90 -29.12
C PRO A 56 -12.23 12.48 -27.70
N VAL A 57 -12.19 11.58 -26.71
CA VAL A 57 -12.00 11.90 -25.29
C VAL A 57 -10.56 12.41 -25.08
N THR A 58 -10.39 13.60 -24.48
CA THR A 58 -9.05 14.14 -24.20
C THR A 58 -8.51 13.59 -22.87
N LYS A 59 -7.19 13.40 -22.81
CA LYS A 59 -6.50 12.67 -21.72
C LYS A 59 -5.22 13.42 -21.36
N GLU A 60 -5.07 13.87 -20.12
CA GLU A 60 -3.93 14.67 -19.66
C GLU A 60 -3.38 14.15 -18.33
N VAL A 61 -2.07 13.93 -18.23
CA VAL A 61 -1.42 13.57 -16.96
C VAL A 61 -1.26 14.83 -16.10
N VAL A 62 -2.11 14.98 -15.08
CA VAL A 62 -2.15 16.18 -14.22
C VAL A 62 -1.30 16.03 -12.95
N SER A 63 -0.98 14.80 -12.55
CA SER A 63 -0.05 14.54 -11.46
C SER A 63 0.70 13.24 -11.70
N MET A 64 1.96 13.19 -11.24
CA MET A 64 2.81 12.01 -11.35
C MET A 64 3.78 11.96 -10.17
N GLY A 65 4.14 10.76 -9.74
CA GLY A 65 5.16 10.56 -8.72
C GLY A 65 5.73 9.15 -8.75
N THR A 66 7.00 9.01 -8.39
CA THR A 66 7.65 7.70 -8.25
C THR A 66 8.15 7.50 -6.82
N GLY A 67 8.11 6.25 -6.35
CA GLY A 67 8.64 5.90 -5.02
C GLY A 67 7.98 4.69 -4.37
N THR A 68 8.75 3.97 -3.55
CA THR A 68 8.31 2.76 -2.82
C THR A 68 8.48 2.83 -1.30
N LYS A 69 9.24 3.81 -0.79
CA LYS A 69 9.68 3.88 0.61
C LYS A 69 9.13 5.13 1.29
N CYS A 70 8.67 4.97 2.54
CA CYS A 70 8.25 6.08 3.39
C CYS A 70 9.32 6.44 4.43
N ILE A 71 9.25 7.67 4.95
CA ILE A 71 10.06 8.10 6.09
C ILE A 71 9.69 7.29 7.35
N GLY A 72 10.70 6.85 8.10
CA GLY A 72 10.53 6.21 9.41
C GLY A 72 10.08 7.22 10.47
N GLN A 73 9.38 6.74 11.50
CA GLN A 73 8.82 7.55 12.60
C GLN A 73 9.89 8.43 13.29
N SER A 74 11.10 7.89 13.50
CA SER A 74 12.27 8.58 14.08
C SER A 74 12.68 9.85 13.34
N LYS A 75 12.34 9.95 12.04
CA LYS A 75 12.68 11.08 11.16
C LYS A 75 11.46 11.94 10.82
N MET A 76 10.28 11.61 11.35
CA MET A 76 9.11 12.48 11.23
C MET A 76 9.22 13.66 12.19
N ARG A 77 8.82 14.85 11.72
CA ARG A 77 8.33 15.90 12.63
C ARG A 77 7.00 15.41 13.24
N LYS A 78 6.52 16.03 14.32
CA LYS A 78 5.30 15.57 15.04
C LYS A 78 4.00 15.48 14.20
N SER A 79 4.02 15.85 12.93
CA SER A 79 2.88 15.72 12.00
C SER A 79 3.26 15.24 10.59
N VAL A 80 2.45 14.28 10.12
CA VAL A 80 2.20 13.81 8.73
C VAL A 80 3.27 13.00 7.98
N CYS A 81 2.87 11.82 7.50
CA CYS A 81 3.57 11.04 6.47
C CYS A 81 2.73 10.93 5.18
N ILE A 82 3.21 11.53 4.09
CA ILE A 82 2.39 11.80 2.89
C ILE A 82 2.88 10.99 1.67
N TYR A 83 1.96 10.65 0.76
CA TYR A 83 2.24 9.97 -0.51
C TYR A 83 2.50 11.00 -1.61
N ILE A 84 3.56 10.81 -2.42
CA ILE A 84 4.08 11.84 -3.34
C ILE A 84 3.08 12.19 -4.45
N CYS A 85 2.48 11.19 -5.11
CA CYS A 85 1.47 11.45 -6.15
C CYS A 85 0.22 12.15 -5.57
N SER A 86 -0.22 11.81 -4.34
CA SER A 86 -1.30 12.55 -3.68
C SER A 86 -0.94 14.02 -3.43
N LEU A 87 0.29 14.32 -3.01
CA LEU A 87 0.74 15.71 -2.86
C LEU A 87 0.70 16.46 -4.19
N ALA A 88 1.17 15.82 -5.27
CA ALA A 88 1.10 16.42 -6.61
C ALA A 88 -0.35 16.69 -7.03
N THR A 89 -1.27 15.74 -6.80
CA THR A 89 -2.70 15.92 -7.09
C THR A 89 -3.32 17.04 -6.25
N LEU A 90 -3.03 17.14 -4.96
CA LEU A 90 -3.53 18.22 -4.10
C LEU A 90 -3.01 19.60 -4.55
N ARG A 91 -1.75 19.69 -5.00
CA ARG A 91 -1.19 20.93 -5.56
C ARG A 91 -1.85 21.30 -6.89
N TYR A 92 -2.12 20.33 -7.75
CA TYR A 92 -2.88 20.53 -8.98
C TYR A 92 -4.29 21.06 -8.69
N LEU A 93 -5.06 20.39 -7.83
CA LEU A 93 -6.42 20.81 -7.47
C LEU A 93 -6.43 22.22 -6.82
N LEU A 94 -5.49 22.51 -5.91
CA LEU A 94 -5.39 23.85 -5.31
C LEU A 94 -5.03 24.94 -6.35
N HIS A 95 -4.15 24.63 -7.30
CA HIS A 95 -3.84 25.56 -8.39
C HIS A 95 -5.06 25.80 -9.29
N GLN A 96 -5.78 24.74 -9.66
CA GLN A 96 -7.01 24.84 -10.46
C GLN A 96 -8.11 25.65 -9.75
N LEU A 97 -8.27 25.46 -8.44
CA LEU A 97 -9.19 26.24 -7.61
C LEU A 97 -8.80 27.73 -7.60
N HIS A 98 -7.51 28.04 -7.52
CA HIS A 98 -7.01 29.40 -7.65
C HIS A 98 -7.32 30.00 -9.04
N LEU A 99 -7.10 29.25 -10.13
CA LEU A 99 -7.44 29.68 -11.50
C LEU A 99 -8.94 30.02 -11.64
N ALA A 100 -9.80 29.18 -11.06
CA ALA A 100 -11.24 29.41 -10.99
C ALA A 100 -11.58 30.71 -10.24
N ALA A 101 -10.97 30.90 -9.05
CA ALA A 101 -11.19 32.09 -8.22
C ALA A 101 -10.70 33.41 -8.86
N VAL A 102 -9.71 33.37 -9.75
CA VAL A 102 -9.27 34.54 -10.56
C VAL A 102 -9.92 34.60 -11.94
N LEU A 103 -11.01 33.85 -12.17
CA LEU A 103 -11.82 33.85 -13.39
C LEU A 103 -11.05 33.53 -14.68
N LYS A 104 -10.11 32.56 -14.64
CA LYS A 104 -9.52 31.99 -15.86
C LYS A 104 -10.33 30.81 -16.38
N GLU A 105 -10.54 30.79 -17.70
CA GLU A 105 -11.41 29.83 -18.40
C GLU A 105 -10.88 28.39 -18.39
N ASP A 106 -9.57 28.19 -18.19
CA ASP A 106 -8.91 26.88 -18.21
C ASP A 106 -9.10 26.02 -16.94
N SER A 107 -9.91 26.45 -15.97
CA SER A 107 -10.09 25.70 -14.72
C SER A 107 -10.89 24.40 -14.91
N VAL A 108 -10.51 23.35 -14.19
CA VAL A 108 -11.35 22.15 -14.00
C VAL A 108 -12.57 22.40 -13.10
N PHE A 109 -12.63 23.56 -12.43
CA PHE A 109 -13.72 23.92 -11.54
C PHE A 109 -14.64 24.99 -12.14
N VAL A 110 -15.94 24.85 -11.85
CA VAL A 110 -16.98 25.84 -12.12
C VAL A 110 -17.60 26.32 -10.79
N PRO A 111 -18.21 27.51 -10.74
CA PRO A 111 -18.94 27.96 -9.55
C PRO A 111 -20.00 26.93 -9.12
N GLY A 112 -20.08 26.69 -7.81
CA GLY A 112 -21.11 25.86 -7.21
C GLY A 112 -22.46 26.57 -7.10
N THR A 113 -23.44 25.86 -6.55
CA THR A 113 -24.77 26.38 -6.22
C THR A 113 -24.70 27.39 -5.07
N GLN A 114 -23.75 27.21 -4.14
CA GLN A 114 -23.51 28.14 -3.03
C GLN A 114 -22.34 29.08 -3.31
N ARG A 115 -22.49 30.36 -2.93
CA ARG A 115 -21.44 31.38 -3.11
C ARG A 115 -20.15 30.98 -2.40
N GLY A 116 -19.06 30.88 -3.18
CA GLY A 116 -17.72 30.56 -2.68
C GLY A 116 -17.39 29.06 -2.66
N LEU A 117 -18.38 28.19 -2.95
CA LEU A 117 -18.12 26.78 -3.27
C LEU A 117 -17.93 26.60 -4.78
N TRP A 118 -17.22 25.53 -5.12
CA TRP A 118 -16.86 25.16 -6.49
C TRP A 118 -17.22 23.69 -6.75
N LYS A 119 -17.56 23.36 -7.99
CA LYS A 119 -17.79 21.98 -8.45
C LYS A 119 -16.76 21.60 -9.50
N LEU A 120 -16.34 20.34 -9.50
CA LEU A 120 -15.65 19.78 -10.66
C LEU A 120 -16.59 19.89 -11.87
N ARG A 121 -16.07 20.29 -13.03
CA ARG A 121 -16.89 20.34 -14.25
C ARG A 121 -17.47 18.95 -14.58
N PRO A 122 -18.73 18.87 -15.02
CA PRO A 122 -19.41 17.59 -15.27
C PRO A 122 -18.85 16.85 -16.50
N ASP A 123 -18.12 17.53 -17.40
CA ASP A 123 -17.43 16.91 -18.54
C ASP A 123 -16.08 16.29 -18.15
N LEU A 124 -15.64 16.44 -16.90
CA LEU A 124 -14.34 15.98 -16.40
C LEU A 124 -14.45 14.84 -15.40
N SER A 125 -13.52 13.90 -15.49
CA SER A 125 -13.27 12.90 -14.45
C SER A 125 -11.77 12.65 -14.27
N PHE A 126 -11.40 12.00 -13.17
CA PHE A 126 -10.02 11.61 -12.90
C PHE A 126 -9.88 10.08 -12.88
N VAL A 127 -8.80 9.59 -13.48
CA VAL A 127 -8.38 8.19 -13.44
C VAL A 127 -7.04 8.12 -12.71
N PHE A 128 -6.91 7.19 -11.76
CA PHE A 128 -5.63 6.93 -11.09
C PHE A 128 -4.91 5.76 -11.77
N PHE A 129 -3.66 5.97 -12.14
CA PHE A 129 -2.77 4.94 -12.66
C PHE A 129 -1.72 4.57 -11.62
N SER A 130 -1.45 3.27 -11.47
CA SER A 130 -0.25 2.79 -10.78
C SER A 130 0.40 1.66 -11.57
N SER A 131 1.73 1.72 -11.74
CA SER A 131 2.47 0.71 -12.49
C SER A 131 2.42 -0.69 -11.87
N HIS A 132 2.08 -0.81 -10.58
CA HIS A 132 1.86 -2.08 -9.87
C HIS A 132 0.67 -1.96 -8.91
N THR A 133 0.13 -3.10 -8.43
CA THR A 133 -0.93 -3.13 -7.41
C THR A 133 -0.56 -2.32 -6.15
N PRO A 134 -1.51 -1.56 -5.56
CA PRO A 134 -1.27 -0.78 -4.34
C PRO A 134 -0.77 -1.67 -3.19
N CYS A 135 0.33 -1.29 -2.53
CA CYS A 135 0.80 -2.05 -1.37
C CYS A 135 -0.25 -2.03 -0.25
N GLY A 136 -0.31 -3.13 0.51
CA GLY A 136 -1.36 -3.37 1.49
C GLY A 136 -2.07 -4.68 1.20
N ASP A 137 -3.40 -4.66 1.29
CA ASP A 137 -4.26 -5.83 1.05
C ASP A 137 -4.46 -6.12 -0.45
N ALA A 138 -4.41 -5.09 -1.30
CA ALA A 138 -4.59 -5.22 -2.76
C ALA A 138 -3.45 -6.00 -3.45
N SER A 139 -2.28 -6.08 -2.79
CA SER A 139 -1.14 -6.87 -3.26
C SER A 139 -1.03 -8.25 -2.58
N ILE A 140 -2.10 -8.71 -1.89
CA ILE A 140 -2.22 -10.10 -1.40
C ILE A 140 -3.11 -10.83 -2.40
N ILE A 141 -2.44 -11.46 -3.36
CA ILE A 141 -3.03 -12.05 -4.57
C ILE A 141 -2.76 -13.55 -4.53
N PRO A 142 -3.78 -14.42 -4.69
CA PRO A 142 -3.60 -15.87 -4.81
C PRO A 142 -2.61 -16.23 -5.92
N MET A 143 -1.73 -17.20 -5.66
CA MET A 143 -0.89 -17.84 -6.69
C MET A 143 -1.43 -19.22 -7.03
N LEU A 144 -1.64 -19.48 -8.32
CA LEU A 144 -2.14 -20.76 -8.83
C LEU A 144 -0.99 -21.72 -9.15
N GLU A 145 -1.25 -23.04 -9.14
CA GLU A 145 -0.23 -24.09 -9.35
C GLU A 145 0.60 -23.98 -10.65
N PHE A 146 0.11 -23.24 -11.66
CA PHE A 146 0.79 -23.05 -12.95
C PHE A 146 1.55 -21.71 -13.06
N GLU A 147 1.51 -20.86 -12.03
CA GLU A 147 2.31 -19.63 -11.98
C GLU A 147 3.66 -19.92 -11.32
N GLU A 148 4.77 -19.57 -11.97
CA GLU A 148 6.10 -19.81 -11.40
C GLU A 148 6.25 -19.17 -10.02
N GLN A 149 6.49 -20.01 -9.01
CA GLN A 149 6.59 -19.56 -7.63
C GLN A 149 7.85 -18.67 -7.48
N PRO A 150 7.77 -17.43 -6.95
CA PRO A 150 8.85 -16.45 -7.14
C PRO A 150 10.13 -16.80 -6.37
N CYS A 151 10.03 -17.67 -5.37
CA CYS A 151 11.11 -18.27 -4.60
C CYS A 151 10.65 -19.64 -4.08
N CYS A 152 11.54 -20.64 -4.03
CA CYS A 152 11.29 -21.88 -3.29
C CYS A 152 11.08 -21.58 -1.78
N PRO A 153 10.20 -22.31 -1.06
CA PRO A 153 10.06 -22.18 0.38
C PRO A 153 11.38 -22.48 1.12
N VAL A 154 11.79 -21.59 2.03
CA VAL A 154 12.99 -21.81 2.85
C VAL A 154 12.71 -22.88 3.91
N ILE A 155 13.11 -24.12 3.63
CA ILE A 155 13.08 -25.21 4.61
C ILE A 155 14.18 -24.96 5.65
N ARG A 156 13.79 -24.65 6.89
CA ARG A 156 14.71 -24.68 8.04
C ARG A 156 14.70 -26.07 8.66
N ASN A 157 15.66 -26.91 8.31
CA ASN A 157 15.89 -28.16 9.01
C ASN A 157 16.47 -27.88 10.41
N TRP A 158 15.64 -28.00 11.44
CA TRP A 158 16.06 -28.13 12.83
C TRP A 158 15.83 -29.57 13.28
N ALA A 159 16.87 -30.40 13.16
CA ALA A 159 17.00 -31.71 13.79
C ALA A 159 18.49 -31.88 14.14
N ILE A 160 18.87 -31.71 15.41
CA ILE A 160 18.99 -32.74 16.46
C ILE A 160 20.37 -33.43 16.40
N ASN A 161 21.04 -33.47 17.56
CA ASN A 161 22.47 -33.79 17.70
C ASN A 161 22.75 -35.29 17.93
N SER A 162 24.05 -35.62 17.80
CA SER A 162 24.80 -36.70 18.51
C SER A 162 24.83 -38.11 17.85
N PRO A 163 25.78 -38.99 18.23
CA PRO A 163 27.21 -38.73 18.49
C PRO A 163 28.19 -39.82 17.96
N VAL A 164 29.45 -39.44 17.64
CA VAL A 164 30.69 -40.28 17.78
C VAL A 164 30.76 -41.50 16.80
N GLU A 165 31.90 -42.01 16.28
CA GLU A 165 33.30 -42.07 16.73
C GLU A 165 34.34 -41.95 15.58
N LYS A 166 35.65 -42.00 15.91
CA LYS A 166 36.80 -41.74 15.02
C LYS A 166 37.53 -43.01 14.57
N SER A 167 38.22 -42.93 13.42
CA SER A 167 39.55 -43.55 13.25
C SER A 167 40.44 -42.82 12.22
N ASN A 168 41.43 -42.08 12.72
CA ASN A 168 42.86 -42.02 12.33
C ASN A 168 43.28 -42.67 10.98
N ASN A 169 44.15 -42.16 10.09
CA ASN A 169 45.05 -40.98 9.98
C ASN A 169 45.28 -40.74 8.44
N LEU A 170 46.07 -39.80 7.90
CA LEU A 170 47.08 -38.86 8.41
C LEU A 170 46.93 -37.47 7.71
N GLU A 171 48.00 -36.84 7.22
CA GLU A 171 48.06 -35.47 6.67
C GLU A 171 48.64 -35.45 5.22
N ASP A 172 48.40 -34.44 4.38
CA ASP A 172 49.27 -33.25 4.41
C ASP A 172 48.60 -31.89 4.02
N SER A 173 48.84 -30.90 4.88
CA SER A 173 48.89 -29.43 4.71
C SER A 173 48.21 -28.67 3.55
N LYS A 174 47.29 -27.75 3.90
CA LYS A 174 47.64 -26.29 3.99
C LYS A 174 46.54 -25.39 4.62
N ASN A 175 46.92 -24.76 5.73
CA ASN A 175 46.53 -23.43 6.26
C ASN A 175 45.06 -23.08 6.55
N LYS A 176 44.64 -23.46 7.76
CA LYS A 176 43.71 -22.76 8.69
C LYS A 176 44.48 -21.62 9.45
N ARG A 177 43.92 -20.66 10.20
CA ARG A 177 42.54 -20.35 10.68
C ARG A 177 42.46 -18.91 11.28
N ASP A 178 41.23 -18.44 11.48
CA ASP A 178 40.63 -17.62 12.57
C ASP A 178 41.35 -16.44 13.25
N CYS A 179 40.55 -15.44 13.65
CA CYS A 179 40.54 -14.91 15.03
C CYS A 179 39.21 -14.19 15.36
N GLU A 180 38.98 -13.97 16.66
CA GLU A 180 37.69 -13.65 17.28
C GLU A 180 37.42 -12.13 17.45
N ASP A 181 36.18 -11.78 17.84
CA ASP A 181 35.73 -10.50 18.42
C ASP A 181 35.51 -10.75 19.94
N PRO A 182 35.64 -9.80 20.91
CA PRO A 182 35.45 -8.35 20.74
C PRO A 182 36.33 -7.35 21.56
N GLY A 183 36.30 -6.06 21.16
CA GLY A 183 36.07 -4.97 22.13
C GLY A 183 37.11 -3.85 22.36
N SER A 184 36.96 -2.72 21.63
CA SER A 184 37.33 -1.32 22.06
C SER A 184 38.85 -1.01 22.25
N SER A 185 39.38 0.22 22.38
CA SER A 185 38.86 1.61 22.37
C SER A 185 40.00 2.62 22.11
N VAL A 186 39.72 3.81 21.53
CA VAL A 186 40.47 5.08 21.74
C VAL A 186 39.46 6.23 21.51
N ALA A 187 38.76 6.80 22.50
CA ALA A 187 39.18 7.59 23.67
C ALA A 187 39.41 9.10 23.40
N LYS A 188 38.57 9.96 24.03
CA LYS A 188 39.06 11.20 24.66
C LYS A 188 38.22 11.61 25.89
N LYS A 189 38.92 11.61 27.03
CA LYS A 189 38.66 12.11 28.41
C LYS A 189 38.19 13.59 28.45
N MET A 190 37.75 14.23 29.54
CA MET A 190 37.69 14.01 31.02
C MET A 190 36.58 14.94 31.59
N ARG A 191 35.96 14.78 32.78
CA ARG A 191 36.50 14.91 34.15
C ARG A 191 35.49 14.40 35.21
N LEU A 192 35.96 14.23 36.46
CA LEU A 192 35.28 13.57 37.59
C LEU A 192 34.97 14.56 38.74
N GLY A 193 33.90 14.30 39.51
CA GLY A 193 33.60 14.90 40.82
C GLY A 193 32.48 14.13 41.53
N THR A 194 32.64 13.80 42.81
CA THR A 194 31.81 12.88 43.63
C THR A 194 31.30 13.60 44.91
N PRO A 195 30.60 12.96 45.87
CA PRO A 195 29.33 12.18 45.84
C PRO A 195 28.22 12.82 46.72
N ALA A 196 27.00 12.26 46.72
CA ALA A 196 26.10 12.31 47.88
C ALA A 196 25.11 11.12 47.91
N MET A 197 24.94 10.49 49.07
CA MET A 197 23.93 9.46 49.36
C MET A 197 22.57 10.10 49.73
N THR A 198 21.46 9.39 49.48
CA THR A 198 20.44 9.13 50.53
C THR A 198 19.71 7.82 50.21
N LEU A 199 19.33 7.05 51.24
CA LEU A 199 18.69 5.73 51.17
C LEU A 199 17.61 5.59 52.27
N SER A 200 16.40 5.12 51.93
CA SER A 200 15.40 4.44 52.80
C SER A 200 14.12 4.18 51.96
N ASN A 201 13.56 2.96 51.85
CA ASN A 201 12.84 2.11 52.84
C ASN A 201 11.40 2.63 53.15
N SER A 202 10.31 1.84 53.23
CA SER A 202 10.10 0.39 53.08
C SER A 202 8.58 -0.01 53.09
N ILE A 203 8.21 -1.11 52.40
CA ILE A 203 7.33 -2.25 52.84
C ILE A 203 5.76 -2.11 52.98
N ALA A 204 5.07 -2.78 52.02
CA ALA A 204 4.03 -3.85 52.14
C ALA A 204 2.50 -3.66 52.43
N HIS A 205 1.76 -4.75 52.10
CA HIS A 205 0.33 -5.12 52.27
C HIS A 205 -0.70 -4.58 51.25
N HIS A 206 -1.84 -5.25 50.96
CA HIS A 206 -2.17 -6.68 50.68
C HIS A 206 -3.57 -6.73 49.99
N GLU A 207 -3.96 -7.87 49.38
CA GLU A 207 -5.35 -8.31 49.05
C GLU A 207 -6.29 -7.60 48.02
N THR A 208 -6.47 -8.31 46.88
CA THR A 208 -7.72 -8.91 46.33
C THR A 208 -9.12 -8.32 46.62
N GLN A 209 -9.90 -7.94 45.56
CA GLN A 209 -11.11 -8.65 45.07
C GLN A 209 -11.92 -7.91 43.97
N GLU A 210 -12.53 -8.70 43.06
CA GLU A 210 -13.74 -8.47 42.22
C GLU A 210 -13.87 -7.18 41.36
N SER A 211 -14.62 -7.06 40.25
CA SER A 211 -15.62 -7.85 39.50
C SER A 211 -15.55 -7.34 38.02
N GLY A 212 -16.09 -7.96 36.96
CA GLY A 212 -16.99 -9.12 36.82
C GLY A 212 -17.13 -9.53 35.35
N SER A 213 -17.82 -10.65 35.09
CA SER A 213 -17.89 -11.31 33.78
C SER A 213 -19.05 -10.79 32.90
N ILE A 214 -18.79 -10.53 31.62
CA ILE A 214 -19.80 -10.64 30.55
C ILE A 214 -19.19 -11.38 29.35
N LYS A 215 -19.62 -12.63 29.15
CA LYS A 215 -19.57 -13.32 27.85
C LYS A 215 -20.95 -13.22 27.19
N PRO A 216 -21.00 -13.20 25.85
CA PRO A 216 -22.05 -13.88 25.12
C PRO A 216 -21.47 -15.10 24.39
N ASP A 217 -21.90 -16.29 24.79
CA ASP A 217 -21.87 -17.46 23.89
C ASP A 217 -22.91 -17.25 22.79
N VAL A 218 -22.55 -17.51 21.53
CA VAL A 218 -23.52 -17.92 20.50
C VAL A 218 -22.94 -19.12 19.76
N SER A 219 -23.58 -20.26 19.97
CA SER A 219 -23.22 -21.52 19.33
C SER A 219 -23.63 -21.55 17.85
N SER A 220 -22.74 -22.15 17.04
CA SER A 220 -23.02 -22.99 15.85
C SER A 220 -24.26 -22.73 14.97
N SER A 221 -23.97 -22.47 13.69
CA SER A 221 -24.62 -23.07 12.51
C SER A 221 -26.16 -23.21 12.45
N ASN A 222 -26.77 -22.48 11.52
CA ASN A 222 -27.96 -22.92 10.80
C ASN A 222 -27.82 -22.56 9.31
N LEU A 223 -27.37 -23.53 8.50
CA LEU A 223 -27.66 -23.58 7.07
C LEU A 223 -28.43 -24.89 6.83
N THR A 224 -29.58 -24.79 6.18
CA THR A 224 -30.55 -25.88 6.03
C THR A 224 -30.12 -26.90 5.00
N LYS A 225 -30.48 -28.16 5.25
CA LYS A 225 -29.97 -29.35 4.56
C LYS A 225 -30.65 -29.63 3.20
N GLU A 226 -31.00 -28.60 2.45
CA GLU A 226 -31.73 -28.72 1.16
C GLU A 226 -31.05 -28.01 -0.03
N GLU A 227 -29.91 -27.32 0.17
CA GLU A 227 -29.06 -26.82 -0.93
C GLU A 227 -27.79 -27.69 -1.14
N LEU A 228 -27.81 -28.94 -0.67
CA LEU A 228 -26.65 -29.86 -0.74
C LEU A 228 -26.80 -31.01 -1.77
N ASP A 229 -27.87 -31.05 -2.56
CA ASP A 229 -28.17 -32.17 -3.49
C ASP A 229 -28.66 -31.72 -4.90
N THR A 230 -28.17 -30.61 -5.44
CA THR A 230 -28.44 -30.24 -6.86
C THR A 230 -27.23 -29.57 -7.55
N ALA A 231 -26.07 -30.25 -7.53
CA ALA A 231 -24.89 -29.84 -8.30
C ALA A 231 -24.01 -31.01 -8.79
N ASN A 232 -24.57 -32.21 -9.01
CA ASN A 232 -23.86 -33.28 -9.73
C ASN A 232 -23.85 -32.99 -11.25
N GLY A 233 -22.97 -32.09 -11.68
CA GLY A 233 -22.75 -31.70 -13.07
C GLY A 233 -21.30 -31.22 -13.33
N ILE A 234 -20.57 -31.95 -14.17
CA ILE A 234 -19.13 -31.78 -14.48
C ILE A 234 -18.94 -30.70 -15.59
N ALA A 235 -17.95 -29.81 -15.61
CA ALA A 235 -16.99 -29.23 -14.63
C ALA A 235 -16.32 -27.99 -15.31
N PRO A 236 -15.45 -27.20 -14.63
CA PRO A 236 -14.01 -27.43 -14.84
C PRO A 236 -13.07 -27.11 -13.64
N GLY A 237 -11.86 -27.68 -13.70
CA GLY A 237 -10.76 -27.61 -12.71
C GLY A 237 -10.78 -26.49 -11.66
N SER A 238 -10.94 -26.88 -10.39
CA SER A 238 -10.69 -26.02 -9.24
C SER A 238 -9.18 -25.73 -9.11
N PHE A 239 -8.71 -24.61 -9.67
CA PHE A 239 -7.32 -24.20 -9.55
C PHE A 239 -6.93 -24.04 -8.08
N LYS A 240 -5.96 -24.85 -7.65
CA LYS A 240 -5.51 -24.85 -6.25
C LYS A 240 -4.57 -23.69 -6.00
N VAL A 241 -4.91 -22.87 -5.00
CA VAL A 241 -4.06 -21.77 -4.54
C VAL A 241 -2.94 -22.35 -3.68
N VAL A 242 -1.70 -22.26 -4.16
CA VAL A 242 -0.51 -22.80 -3.45
C VAL A 242 0.15 -21.77 -2.55
N ASP A 243 0.16 -20.51 -2.96
CA ASP A 243 0.82 -19.42 -2.25
C ASP A 243 0.05 -18.10 -2.43
N VAL A 244 0.59 -17.01 -1.88
CA VAL A 244 0.14 -15.65 -2.18
C VAL A 244 1.32 -14.76 -2.52
N TYR A 245 1.13 -13.84 -3.46
CA TYR A 245 2.02 -12.70 -3.60
C TYR A 245 2.04 -11.92 -2.28
N ARG A 246 3.24 -11.69 -1.73
CA ARG A 246 3.41 -11.22 -0.36
C ARG A 246 3.49 -9.70 -0.29
N THR A 247 2.83 -9.10 0.69
CA THR A 247 2.84 -7.66 0.91
C THR A 247 3.96 -7.23 1.86
N GLY A 248 4.70 -6.19 1.46
CA GLY A 248 5.68 -5.55 2.34
C GLY A 248 5.03 -4.78 3.50
N ALA A 249 3.73 -4.46 3.40
CA ALA A 249 2.97 -3.74 4.40
C ALA A 249 2.59 -4.66 5.58
N LYS A 250 2.77 -4.17 6.81
CA LYS A 250 2.56 -4.91 8.06
C LYS A 250 1.21 -4.55 8.66
N CYS A 251 0.56 -5.49 9.34
CA CYS A 251 -0.70 -5.24 10.05
C CYS A 251 -0.52 -4.11 11.09
N VAL A 252 -1.59 -3.35 11.34
CA VAL A 252 -1.61 -2.29 12.37
C VAL A 252 -1.31 -2.89 13.75
N PRO A 253 -0.46 -2.28 14.60
CA PRO A 253 -0.23 -2.77 15.96
C PRO A 253 -1.51 -2.75 16.80
N GLY A 254 -1.79 -3.82 17.53
CA GLY A 254 -2.97 -3.96 18.39
C GLY A 254 -4.15 -4.69 17.77
N GLU A 255 -4.16 -4.87 16.44
CA GLU A 255 -5.15 -5.68 15.71
C GLU A 255 -4.68 -7.12 15.51
N THR A 256 -5.57 -7.98 15.00
CA THR A 256 -5.21 -9.32 14.50
C THR A 256 -4.10 -9.23 13.46
N GLY A 257 -3.13 -10.16 13.51
CA GLY A 257 -1.96 -10.15 12.64
C GLY A 257 -1.94 -11.28 11.61
N ASP A 258 -1.07 -11.14 10.62
CA ASP A 258 -0.70 -12.20 9.69
C ASP A 258 -0.38 -13.52 10.43
N LEU A 259 -1.01 -14.62 10.03
CA LEU A 259 -0.80 -15.96 10.59
C LEU A 259 0.62 -16.50 10.33
N ARG A 260 1.28 -16.03 9.26
CA ARG A 260 2.65 -16.41 8.83
C ARG A 260 2.86 -17.92 8.63
N LYS A 261 1.78 -18.67 8.39
CA LYS A 261 1.85 -20.07 7.97
C LYS A 261 2.41 -20.16 6.53
N PRO A 262 2.95 -21.30 6.09
CA PRO A 262 3.40 -21.48 4.71
C PRO A 262 2.26 -21.30 3.68
N GLY A 263 2.63 -20.93 2.45
CA GLY A 263 1.69 -20.83 1.32
C GLY A 263 0.60 -19.78 1.51
N ALA A 264 -0.60 -20.08 1.00
CA ALA A 264 -1.74 -19.16 0.98
C ALA A 264 -2.14 -18.60 2.35
N ALA A 265 -1.85 -19.32 3.44
CA ALA A 265 -2.16 -18.92 4.81
C ALA A 265 -1.12 -17.97 5.44
N TYR A 266 -0.15 -17.44 4.68
CA TYR A 266 0.88 -16.55 5.20
C TYR A 266 0.32 -15.19 5.64
N HIS A 267 -0.53 -14.59 4.79
CA HIS A 267 -1.17 -13.31 5.07
C HIS A 267 -2.65 -13.48 5.40
N GLN A 268 -3.16 -12.68 6.34
CA GLN A 268 -4.61 -12.52 6.51
C GLN A 268 -5.09 -11.34 5.68
N VAL A 269 -6.11 -11.57 4.85
CA VAL A 269 -6.73 -10.56 3.98
C VAL A 269 -7.72 -9.68 4.75
N GLY A 270 -8.05 -8.52 4.20
CA GLY A 270 -9.00 -7.55 4.77
C GLY A 270 -8.41 -6.62 5.84
N LEU A 271 -7.35 -7.05 6.56
CA LEU A 271 -6.72 -6.28 7.63
C LEU A 271 -6.18 -4.91 7.19
N LEU A 272 -6.21 -3.93 8.11
CA LEU A 272 -5.55 -2.64 7.94
C LEU A 272 -4.03 -2.79 8.06
N ARG A 273 -3.27 -2.03 7.24
CA ARG A 273 -1.81 -2.20 7.16
C ARG A 273 -1.06 -0.87 7.15
N VAL A 274 0.11 -0.86 7.76
CA VAL A 274 1.11 0.22 7.63
C VAL A 274 2.18 -0.14 6.62
N LYS A 275 2.69 0.86 5.90
CA LYS A 275 3.82 0.69 4.98
C LYS A 275 5.09 0.25 5.73
N PRO A 276 6.06 -0.38 5.04
CA PRO A 276 7.43 -0.44 5.54
C PRO A 276 8.05 0.97 5.55
N GLY A 277 8.76 1.31 6.62
CA GLY A 277 9.54 2.55 6.71
C GLY A 277 10.98 2.36 6.23
N ARG A 278 11.68 3.45 5.90
CA ARG A 278 13.11 3.44 5.57
C ARG A 278 13.95 3.42 6.86
N GLY A 279 14.09 2.22 7.44
CA GLY A 279 14.72 2.01 8.74
C GLY A 279 13.66 1.55 9.74
N ASP A 280 13.35 2.40 10.71
CA ASP A 280 12.27 2.17 11.67
C ASP A 280 10.87 2.25 11.02
N ARG A 281 9.86 1.76 11.75
CA ARG A 281 8.47 1.66 11.26
C ARG A 281 7.92 3.05 10.91
N THR A 282 7.03 3.12 9.91
CA THR A 282 6.31 4.35 9.57
C THR A 282 4.87 4.27 10.06
N CYS A 283 4.29 5.40 10.47
CA CYS A 283 2.86 5.52 10.79
C CYS A 283 1.98 5.69 9.54
N SER A 284 2.55 5.56 8.34
CA SER A 284 1.81 5.70 7.08
C SER A 284 1.02 4.44 6.76
N MET A 285 -0.30 4.55 6.62
CA MET A 285 -1.15 3.46 6.11
C MET A 285 -0.71 2.99 4.71
N SER A 286 -1.08 1.76 4.35
CA SER A 286 -0.81 1.15 3.05
C SER A 286 -1.45 1.94 1.90
N CYS A 287 -1.05 1.67 0.65
CA CYS A 287 -1.68 2.37 -0.47
C CYS A 287 -3.13 1.94 -0.64
N SER A 288 -3.45 0.64 -0.49
CA SER A 288 -4.84 0.17 -0.59
C SER A 288 -5.74 0.80 0.47
N ASP A 289 -5.28 0.95 1.72
CA ASP A 289 -6.09 1.58 2.78
C ASP A 289 -6.34 3.07 2.50
N LYS A 290 -5.34 3.77 1.94
CA LYS A 290 -5.49 5.19 1.56
C LYS A 290 -6.46 5.36 0.39
N MET A 291 -6.46 4.43 -0.56
CA MET A 291 -7.38 4.44 -1.70
C MET A 291 -8.80 4.06 -1.28
N ALA A 292 -8.99 3.05 -0.41
CA ALA A 292 -10.29 2.77 0.20
C ALA A 292 -10.85 3.99 0.93
N ARG A 293 -10.03 4.73 1.67
CA ARG A 293 -10.42 6.01 2.29
C ARG A 293 -10.83 7.07 1.26
N TRP A 294 -10.20 7.14 0.08
CA TRP A 294 -10.60 8.07 -0.98
C TRP A 294 -11.92 7.67 -1.65
N ASN A 295 -12.25 6.39 -1.70
CA ASN A 295 -13.55 5.93 -2.21
C ASN A 295 -14.73 6.34 -1.31
N VAL A 296 -14.46 6.69 -0.04
CA VAL A 296 -15.47 7.22 0.89
C VAL A 296 -15.41 8.75 0.98
N LEU A 297 -14.25 9.32 1.31
CA LEU A 297 -14.10 10.75 1.62
C LEU A 297 -13.68 11.63 0.43
N GLY A 298 -13.43 11.03 -0.74
CA GLY A 298 -12.78 11.69 -1.87
C GLY A 298 -11.26 11.86 -1.71
N CYS A 299 -10.59 12.25 -2.80
CA CYS A 299 -9.14 12.40 -2.87
C CYS A 299 -8.63 13.82 -2.54
N GLN A 300 -9.52 14.82 -2.50
CA GLN A 300 -9.25 16.23 -2.22
C GLN A 300 -8.79 16.52 -0.78
N GLY A 301 -9.21 15.69 0.19
CA GLY A 301 -8.90 15.89 1.61
C GLY A 301 -9.59 17.11 2.25
N ALA A 302 -9.52 17.18 3.58
CA ALA A 302 -10.34 18.09 4.37
C ALA A 302 -10.16 19.58 4.02
N LEU A 303 -8.92 20.05 3.81
CA LEU A 303 -8.67 21.47 3.57
C LEU A 303 -9.26 21.99 2.24
N LEU A 304 -9.20 21.20 1.16
CA LEU A 304 -9.82 21.59 -0.11
C LEU A 304 -11.35 21.46 -0.05
N MET A 305 -11.87 20.52 0.74
CA MET A 305 -13.31 20.29 0.87
C MET A 305 -14.07 21.53 1.37
N HIS A 306 -13.45 22.44 2.12
CA HIS A 306 -14.07 23.71 2.53
C HIS A 306 -14.45 24.65 1.38
N PHE A 307 -13.89 24.43 0.18
CA PHE A 307 -14.17 25.22 -1.02
C PHE A 307 -14.92 24.44 -2.10
N LEU A 308 -15.26 23.18 -1.85
CA LEU A 308 -15.88 22.30 -2.81
C LEU A 308 -17.28 21.95 -2.35
N GLU A 309 -18.26 21.95 -3.26
CA GLU A 309 -19.62 21.55 -2.91
C GLU A 309 -19.74 20.02 -2.78
N GLU A 310 -18.92 19.27 -3.53
CA GLU A 310 -18.95 17.81 -3.60
C GLU A 310 -17.53 17.22 -3.52
N PRO A 311 -17.33 16.05 -2.89
CA PRO A 311 -16.03 15.39 -2.84
C PRO A 311 -15.56 14.94 -4.23
N ILE A 312 -14.24 14.92 -4.45
CA ILE A 312 -13.67 14.51 -5.74
C ILE A 312 -13.28 13.04 -5.68
N TYR A 313 -13.98 12.21 -6.46
CA TYR A 313 -13.72 10.78 -6.56
C TYR A 313 -12.89 10.43 -7.81
N LEU A 314 -12.26 9.26 -7.76
CA LEU A 314 -11.57 8.67 -8.91
C LEU A 314 -12.58 7.79 -9.66
N SER A 315 -12.77 8.03 -10.95
CA SER A 315 -13.67 7.25 -11.81
C SER A 315 -13.17 5.83 -12.05
N ALA A 316 -11.84 5.62 -12.05
CA ALA A 316 -11.22 4.31 -12.22
C ALA A 316 -9.82 4.24 -11.61
N VAL A 317 -9.37 3.01 -11.36
CA VAL A 317 -8.01 2.67 -10.94
C VAL A 317 -7.42 1.70 -11.97
N VAL A 318 -6.45 2.17 -12.75
CA VAL A 318 -5.72 1.40 -13.76
C VAL A 318 -4.42 0.88 -13.15
N ILE A 319 -4.19 -0.42 -13.27
CA ILE A 319 -2.97 -1.08 -12.81
C ILE A 319 -2.13 -1.50 -14.03
N GLY A 320 -0.85 -1.13 -14.03
CA GLY A 320 0.12 -1.56 -15.05
C GLY A 320 0.47 -3.04 -14.95
N LYS A 321 1.22 -3.55 -15.93
CA LYS A 321 1.54 -4.98 -16.05
C LYS A 321 2.35 -5.50 -14.83
N CYS A 322 1.67 -6.20 -13.93
CA CYS A 322 2.20 -6.88 -12.75
C CYS A 322 1.22 -8.01 -12.34
N PRO A 323 1.54 -8.85 -11.34
CA PRO A 323 0.55 -9.75 -10.73
C PRO A 323 -0.70 -8.99 -10.30
N TYR A 324 -1.88 -9.54 -10.61
CA TYR A 324 -3.15 -8.84 -10.48
C TYR A 324 -4.29 -9.81 -10.17
N SER A 325 -5.21 -9.42 -9.28
CA SER A 325 -6.52 -10.08 -9.11
C SER A 325 -7.60 -9.03 -8.90
N GLN A 326 -8.70 -9.17 -9.63
CA GLN A 326 -9.86 -8.30 -9.52
C GLN A 326 -10.50 -8.41 -8.12
N GLU A 327 -10.54 -9.61 -7.55
CA GLU A 327 -11.08 -9.92 -6.23
C GLU A 327 -10.24 -9.26 -5.14
N ALA A 328 -8.91 -9.35 -5.24
CA ALA A 328 -7.99 -8.70 -4.31
C ALA A 328 -8.12 -7.17 -4.37
N MET A 329 -8.22 -6.59 -5.57
CA MET A 329 -8.45 -5.16 -5.76
C MET A 329 -9.81 -4.72 -5.19
N ARG A 330 -10.90 -5.43 -5.51
CA ARG A 330 -12.26 -5.12 -5.04
C ARG A 330 -12.36 -5.18 -3.51
N ARG A 331 -11.87 -6.27 -2.91
CA ARG A 331 -11.78 -6.45 -1.46
C ARG A 331 -11.02 -5.29 -0.81
N ALA A 332 -9.83 -5.00 -1.29
CA ALA A 332 -8.94 -4.02 -0.68
C ALA A 332 -9.41 -2.56 -0.81
N LEU A 333 -10.13 -2.22 -1.90
CA LEU A 333 -10.55 -0.85 -2.20
C LEU A 333 -11.99 -0.51 -1.82
N THR A 334 -12.89 -1.50 -1.74
CA THR A 334 -14.34 -1.26 -1.53
C THR A 334 -15.06 -2.31 -0.69
N GLY A 335 -14.45 -3.47 -0.42
CA GLY A 335 -15.14 -4.65 0.12
C GLY A 335 -14.78 -5.02 1.55
N ARG A 336 -14.40 -4.05 2.40
CA ARG A 336 -14.00 -4.24 3.80
C ARG A 336 -14.27 -2.98 4.62
#